data_AF-A0A371X691-F1
#
_entry.id   AF-A0A371X691-F1
#
_cell.length_a   1.000
_cell.length_b   1.000
_cell.length_c   1.000
_cell.angle_alpha   90.00
_cell.angle_beta   90.00
_cell.angle_gamma   90.00
#
_symmetry.space_group_name_H-M   'P 1'
#
loop_
_entity.id
_entity.type
_entity.pdbx_description
1 polymer ?
#
loop_
_entity_poly.entity_id
_entity_poly.type
_entity_poly.pdbx_seq_one_letter_code
_entity_poly.pdbx_strand_id
1 'polypeptide(L)' 'MRYAIKVREKGRKKWQFLTSRGGLTNLRVHAARWSTREPCDKLITDNAAENPEWDFKVVDMESGGTPTR' A
#
# COMPACT_ATOMS: atom_id res chain seq x y z
N MET A 1 6.95 -0.18 -12.92
CA MET A 1 6.50 -0.90 -11.70
C MET A 1 5.30 -0.14 -11.16
N ARG A 2 4.12 -0.74 -11.29
CA ARG A 2 2.84 -0.06 -11.32
C ARG A 2 2.12 -0.05 -9.98
N TYR A 3 2.21 -1.10 -9.19
CA TYR A 3 1.41 -1.23 -7.96
C TYR A 3 2.24 -0.97 -6.72
N ALA A 4 1.61 -0.41 -5.70
CA ALA A 4 2.17 -0.28 -4.35
C ALA A 4 1.10 -0.62 -3.31
N ILE A 5 1.53 -0.84 -2.06
CA ILE A 5 0.61 -1.10 -0.95
C ILE A 5 0.59 0.14 -0.06
N LYS A 6 -0.62 0.60 0.24
CA LYS A 6 -0.87 1.54 1.34
C LYS A 6 -1.39 0.79 2.54
N VAL A 7 -0.96 1.21 3.71
CA VAL A 7 -1.40 0.67 5.01
C VAL A 7 -1.71 1.79 5.98
N ARG A 8 -2.55 1.50 6.97
CA ARG A 8 -2.80 2.35 8.13
C ARG A 8 -3.32 1.50 9.29
N GLU A 9 -3.13 1.96 10.50
CA GLU A 9 -3.91 1.46 11.64
C GLU A 9 -5.38 1.86 11.49
N LYS A 10 -6.29 0.98 11.88
CA LYS A 10 -7.74 1.25 11.93
C LYS A 10 -7.99 2.47 12.82
N GLY A 11 -8.88 3.35 12.38
CA GLY A 11 -9.16 4.61 13.05
C GLY A 11 -8.19 5.74 12.71
N ARG A 12 -7.03 5.47 12.09
CA ARG A 12 -6.17 6.55 11.57
C ARG A 12 -6.68 7.06 10.23
N LYS A 13 -6.65 8.38 10.06
CA LYS A 13 -7.06 9.05 8.81
C LYS A 13 -6.01 8.92 7.69
N LYS A 14 -4.72 8.89 8.06
CA LYS A 14 -3.61 8.94 7.11
C LYS A 14 -3.20 7.54 6.67
N TRP A 15 -2.97 7.40 5.38
CA TRP A 15 -2.38 6.21 4.77
C TRP A 15 -0.89 6.41 4.56
N GLN A 16 -0.12 5.36 4.81
CA GLN A 16 1.33 5.29 4.55
C GLN A 16 1.61 4.22 3.51
N PHE A 17 2.72 4.32 2.80
CA PHE A 17 3.20 3.30 1.89
C PHE A 17 4.05 2.28 2.64
N LEU A 18 3.85 1.01 2.30
CA LEU A 18 4.77 -0.05 2.68
C LEU A 18 6.09 0.10 1.91
N THR A 19 7.22 -0.01 2.60
CA THR A 19 8.56 0.01 2.00
C THR A 19 9.07 -1.41 1.79
N SER A 20 10.05 -1.60 0.89
CA SER A 20 10.60 -2.94 0.60
C SER A 20 11.34 -3.58 1.78
N ARG A 21 11.60 -2.82 2.85
CA ARG A 21 12.25 -3.28 4.08
C ARG A 21 11.25 -3.56 5.21
N GLY A 22 9.95 -3.55 4.93
CA GLY A 22 8.90 -3.76 5.95
C GLY A 22 8.57 -2.54 6.81
N GLY A 23 9.21 -1.39 6.56
CA GLY A 23 8.87 -0.11 7.22
C GLY A 23 7.74 0.64 6.52
N LEU A 24 7.30 1.75 7.13
CA LEU A 24 6.22 2.61 6.63
C LEU A 24 6.74 4.01 6.29
N THR A 25 6.25 4.57 5.19
CA THR A 25 6.66 5.92 4.75
C THR A 25 5.50 6.72 4.20
N ASN A 26 5.53 8.04 4.35
CA ASN A 26 4.58 8.93 3.68
C ASN A 26 4.99 9.22 2.23
N LEU A 27 6.24 8.91 1.85
CA LEU A 27 6.81 9.31 0.59
C LEU A 27 6.63 8.23 -0.48
N ARG A 28 5.92 8.59 -1.56
CA ARG A 28 5.65 7.74 -2.73
C ARG A 28 6.91 7.21 -3.43
N VAL A 29 8.03 7.93 -3.36
CA VAL A 29 9.29 7.52 -3.96
C VAL A 29 9.93 6.32 -3.23
N HIS A 30 9.65 6.15 -1.94
CA HIS A 30 10.20 5.07 -1.11
C HIS A 30 9.25 3.87 -0.96
N ALA A 31 8.08 3.92 -1.58
CA ALA A 31 7.14 2.82 -1.60
C ALA A 31 7.74 1.60 -2.29
N ALA A 32 7.54 0.41 -1.73
CA ALA A 32 7.72 -0.83 -2.46
C ALA A 32 6.81 -0.84 -3.69
N ARG A 33 7.34 -1.29 -4.82
CA ARG A 33 6.60 -1.33 -6.08
C ARG A 33 6.65 -2.71 -6.70
N TRP A 34 5.53 -3.11 -7.26
CA TRP A 34 5.36 -4.38 -7.96
C TRP A 34 4.87 -4.14 -9.39
N SER A 35 5.23 -5.06 -10.27
CA SER A 35 4.77 -5.02 -11.67
C SER A 35 3.33 -5.49 -11.81
N THR A 36 2.91 -6.48 -11.01
CA THR A 36 1.56 -7.03 -10.99
C THR A 36 0.91 -6.86 -9.62
N ARG A 37 -0.41 -7.06 -9.56
CA ARG A 37 -1.21 -6.87 -8.35
C ARG A 37 -1.21 -8.11 -7.43
N GLU A 38 -1.09 -9.32 -7.99
CA GLU A 38 -1.03 -10.59 -7.26
C GLU A 38 -0.04 -10.62 -6.07
N PRO A 39 1.23 -10.19 -6.21
CA PRO A 39 2.16 -10.20 -5.07
C PRO A 39 1.73 -9.22 -3.96
N CYS A 40 1.03 -8.14 -4.31
CA CYS A 40 0.50 -7.21 -3.33
C CYS A 40 -0.63 -7.84 -2.51
N ASP A 41 -1.59 -8.49 -3.18
CA ASP A 41 -2.73 -9.11 -2.49
C ASP A 41 -2.28 -10.28 -1.60
N LYS A 42 -1.24 -11.03 -2.01
CA LYS A 42 -0.62 -12.07 -1.16
C LYS A 42 0.00 -11.48 0.11
N LEU A 43 0.79 -10.40 -0.03
CA LEU A 43 1.40 -9.71 1.13
C LEU A 43 0.35 -9.12 2.07
N ILE A 44 -0.72 -8.56 1.53
CA ILE A 44 -1.83 -8.03 2.33
C ILE A 44 -2.50 -9.16 3.11
N THR A 45 -2.79 -10.30 2.47
CA THR A 45 -3.45 -11.43 3.13
C THR A 45 -2.63 -11.95 4.31
N ASP A 46 -1.33 -12.09 4.11
CA ASP A 46 -0.37 -12.52 5.12
C ASP A 46 -0.31 -11.53 6.30
N ASN A 47 -0.14 -10.23 6.00
CA ASN A 47 -0.03 -9.21 7.04
C ASN A 47 -1.36 -8.92 7.76
N ALA A 48 -2.50 -9.04 7.07
CA ALA A 48 -3.81 -8.81 7.66
C ALA A 48 -4.20 -9.89 8.67
N ALA A 49 -3.70 -11.12 8.50
CA ALA A 49 -3.87 -12.19 9.48
C ALA A 49 -3.10 -11.88 10.79
N GLU A 50 -1.89 -11.35 10.67
CA GLU A 50 -1.05 -10.99 11.82
C GLU A 50 -1.46 -9.66 12.48
N ASN A 51 -2.03 -8.73 11.70
CA ASN A 51 -2.32 -7.36 12.12
C ASN A 51 -3.80 -7.01 11.89
N PRO A 52 -4.74 -7.56 12.67
CA PRO A 52 -6.18 -7.37 12.48
C PRO A 52 -6.62 -5.91 12.71
N GLU A 53 -5.81 -5.12 13.40
CA GLU A 53 -6.02 -3.69 13.66
C GLU A 53 -5.55 -2.78 12.51
N TRP A 54 -5.09 -3.33 11.38
CA TRP A 54 -4.61 -2.56 10.24
C TRP A 54 -5.53 -2.68 9.02
N ASP A 55 -5.63 -1.60 8.26
CA ASP A 55 -6.24 -1.58 6.95
C ASP A 55 -5.13 -1.56 5.88
N PHE A 56 -5.36 -2.31 4.80
CA PHE A 56 -4.43 -2.42 3.67
C PHE A 56 -5.15 -2.11 2.36
N LYS A 57 -4.45 -1.52 1.40
CA LYS A 57 -4.98 -1.23 0.06
C LYS A 57 -3.89 -1.27 -0.99
N VAL A 58 -4.13 -1.99 -2.08
CA VAL A 58 -3.31 -1.89 -3.30
C VAL A 58 -3.65 -0.60 -4.05
N VAL A 59 -2.64 0.15 -4.45
CA VAL A 59 -2.78 1.36 -5.27
C VAL A 59 -1.99 1.24 -6.56
N ASP A 60 -2.59 1.75 -7.63
CA ASP A 60 -1.94 1.92 -8.92
C ASP A 60 -1.19 3.27 -8.93
N MET A 61 0.11 3.20 -9.15
CA MET A 61 1.06 4.30 -9.14
C MET A 61 1.32 4.84 -10.54
N GLU A 62 0.70 4.31 -11.58
CA GLU A 62 0.79 4.85 -12.94
C GLU A 62 -0.55 5.48 -13.36
N SER A 63 -1.66 5.00 -12.82
CA SER A 63 -3.01 5.57 -13.03
C SER A 63 -3.26 6.89 -12.28
N GLY A 64 -2.21 7.66 -11.97
CA GLY A 64 -2.32 8.99 -11.36
C GLY A 64 -2.77 10.03 -12.38
N GLY A 65 -4.00 9.92 -12.87
CA GLY A 65 -4.62 10.86 -13.80
C GLY A 65 -5.92 11.44 -13.24
N THR A 66 -5.83 12.67 -12.73
CA THR A 66 -6.90 13.65 -12.41
C THR A 66 -8.01 13.26 -11.41
N PRO A 67 -8.19 14.00 -10.30
CA PRO A 67 -9.52 14.08 -9.71
C PRO A 67 -10.46 14.70 -10.75
N THR A 68 -11.50 13.96 -11.16
CA THR A 68 -12.63 14.56 -11.86
C THR A 68 -13.23 15.60 -10.92
N ARG A 69 -13.05 16.87 -11.29
CA ARG A 69 -13.61 18.05 -10.63
C ARG A 69 -15.12 18.08 -10.82
#